data_AF-A0A419N4F4-F1
#
_entry.id   AF-A0A419N4F4-F1
#
_cell.length_a   1.000
_cell.length_b   1.000
_cell.length_c   1.000
_cell.angle_alpha   90.00
_cell.angle_beta   90.00
_cell.angle_gamma   90.00
#
_symmetry.space_group_name_H-M   'P 1'
#
loop_
_entity.id
_entity.type
_entity.pdbx_description
1 polymer ?
#
loop_
_entity_poly.entity_id
_entity_poly.type
_entity_poly.pdbx_seq_one_letter_code
_entity_poly.pdbx_strand_id
1 'polypeptide(L)'
;MSVIQSLIKQAFGTGNSNEAATFLASACNRMKAMDKMSISREVESALRGVSFSRAEADKAKVKTVYKDTAVTLEKLVSLEKQVRSLTHELAVARNQTASGNKEDVQRLEGELYRLNTRISELLHQSEIQKKQHADELALMRSRQQTAGNSASAELDESRNLVAYMGSQMAAMAAARDKLHGQVILEEDRRHAANRRADGNYALLGQQKELTAEANRKVTQLRASLKQEEYEGQNAKSERAKLKKQLAELQQENSRLAERFRDNEEGCERLSLALDRSNQEFAAYKAQKQRLTRWIHIPGAMMGISVVALMLYSDAQPGHLFDNLAPAAFLGSIVYALSLMIVWSRKA
;
A
#
# COMPACT_ATOMS: atom_id res chain seq x y z
N MET A 1 -23.95 52.60 32.26
CA MET A 1 -23.84 51.43 31.38
C MET A 1 -24.49 50.26 32.10
N SER A 2 -25.43 49.53 31.48
CA SER A 2 -26.08 48.39 32.13
C SER A 2 -25.08 47.24 32.31
N VAL A 3 -25.31 46.36 33.30
CA VAL A 3 -24.42 45.20 33.53
C VAL A 3 -24.43 44.26 32.32
N ILE A 4 -25.56 44.17 31.62
CA ILE A 4 -25.71 43.39 30.38
C ILE A 4 -24.87 44.01 29.26
N GLN A 5 -24.92 45.33 29.07
CA GLN A 5 -24.07 46.04 28.11
C GLN A 5 -22.59 45.84 28.39
N SER A 6 -22.19 45.89 29.67
CA SER A 6 -20.81 45.68 30.07
C SER A 6 -20.32 44.27 29.75
N LEU A 7 -21.14 43.24 30.00
CA LEU A 7 -20.80 41.84 29.70
C LEU A 7 -20.69 41.59 28.19
N ILE A 8 -21.60 42.17 27.39
CA ILE A 8 -21.56 42.08 25.94
C ILE A 8 -20.30 42.78 25.40
N LYS A 9 -19.99 43.99 25.88
CA LYS A 9 -18.77 44.71 25.46
C LYS A 9 -17.50 44.00 25.89
N GLN A 10 -17.47 43.41 27.08
CA GLN A 10 -16.36 42.58 27.53
C GLN A 10 -16.19 41.37 26.61
N ALA A 11 -17.26 40.65 26.30
CA ALA A 11 -17.20 39.50 25.40
C ALA A 11 -16.59 39.82 24.02
N PHE A 12 -16.97 40.96 23.43
CA PHE A 12 -16.41 41.41 22.15
C PHE A 12 -15.03 42.08 22.27
N GLY A 13 -14.59 42.43 23.48
CA GLY A 13 -13.27 43.01 23.74
C GLY A 13 -12.19 41.98 24.11
N THR A 14 -12.56 40.73 24.43
CA THR A 14 -11.57 39.68 24.77
C THR A 14 -11.04 38.97 23.53
N GLY A 15 -9.74 38.63 23.52
CA GLY A 15 -9.13 37.78 22.49
C GLY A 15 -9.27 36.26 22.75
N ASN A 16 -9.87 35.85 23.87
CA ASN A 16 -10.02 34.45 24.26
C ASN A 16 -11.47 33.99 24.05
N SER A 17 -11.68 33.04 23.13
CA SER A 17 -13.02 32.57 22.74
C SER A 17 -13.82 31.95 23.90
N ASN A 18 -13.13 31.30 24.85
CA ASN A 18 -13.80 30.66 25.99
C ASN A 18 -14.30 31.69 27.01
N GLU A 19 -13.55 32.77 27.22
CA GLU A 19 -13.97 33.89 28.08
C GLU A 19 -15.10 34.68 27.44
N ALA A 20 -15.00 34.96 26.13
CA ALA A 20 -16.09 35.58 25.38
C ALA A 20 -17.41 34.80 25.51
N ALA A 21 -17.35 33.47 25.39
CA ALA A 21 -18.52 32.61 25.52
C ALA A 21 -19.14 32.65 26.93
N THR A 22 -18.32 32.69 27.99
CA THR A 22 -18.82 32.76 29.38
C THR A 22 -19.45 34.13 29.70
N PHE A 23 -18.90 35.23 29.19
CA PHE A 23 -19.51 36.56 29.33
C PHE A 23 -20.85 36.67 28.59
N LEU A 24 -20.95 36.12 27.37
CA LEU A 24 -22.21 36.08 26.62
C LEU A 24 -23.24 35.19 27.30
N ALA A 25 -22.85 34.03 27.83
CA ALA A 25 -23.75 33.15 28.57
C ALA A 25 -24.31 33.84 29.83
N SER A 26 -23.47 34.57 30.56
CA SER A 26 -23.89 35.38 31.72
C SER A 26 -24.85 36.51 31.31
N ALA A 27 -24.61 37.19 30.20
CA ALA A 27 -25.51 38.21 29.66
C ALA A 27 -26.87 37.61 29.26
N CYS A 28 -26.87 36.49 28.54
CA CYS A 28 -28.08 35.77 28.14
C CYS A 28 -28.91 35.31 29.34
N ASN A 29 -28.28 34.80 30.40
CA ASN A 29 -28.98 34.40 31.62
C ASN A 29 -29.67 35.57 32.32
N ARG A 30 -29.06 36.77 32.29
CA ARG A 30 -29.64 37.99 32.90
C ARG A 30 -30.75 38.61 32.04
N MET A 31 -30.70 38.41 30.72
CA MET A 31 -31.74 38.85 29.79
C MET A 31 -32.96 37.92 29.75
N LYS A 32 -32.85 36.69 30.27
CA LYS A 32 -33.89 35.65 30.17
C LYS A 32 -35.25 36.04 30.76
N ALA A 33 -35.27 36.92 31.78
CA ALA A 33 -36.48 37.40 32.44
C ALA A 33 -36.95 38.78 31.93
N MET A 34 -36.29 39.35 30.92
CA MET A 34 -36.64 40.65 30.35
C MET A 34 -37.61 40.47 29.16
N ASP A 35 -38.40 41.50 28.89
CA ASP A 35 -39.26 41.53 27.71
C ASP A 35 -38.44 41.71 26.42
N LYS A 36 -38.97 41.20 25.31
CA LYS A 36 -38.28 41.14 24.02
C LYS A 36 -37.82 42.53 23.52
N MET A 37 -38.60 43.57 23.80
CA MET A 37 -38.26 44.95 23.41
C MET A 37 -37.08 45.50 24.23
N SER A 38 -37.06 45.25 25.54
CA SER A 38 -35.93 45.64 26.40
C SER A 38 -34.66 44.89 26.06
N ILE A 39 -34.74 43.60 25.71
CA ILE A 39 -33.59 42.82 25.23
C ILE A 39 -33.00 43.44 23.97
N SER A 40 -33.82 43.73 22.97
CA SER A 40 -33.37 44.33 21.71
C SER A 40 -32.68 45.69 21.93
N ARG A 41 -33.25 46.54 22.81
CA ARG A 41 -32.64 47.84 23.15
C ARG A 41 -31.31 47.70 23.88
N GLU A 42 -31.20 46.76 24.81
CA GLU A 42 -29.96 46.50 25.54
C GLU A 42 -28.85 45.98 24.62
N VAL A 43 -29.17 45.05 23.71
CA VAL A 43 -28.22 44.49 22.74
C VAL A 43 -27.80 45.55 21.72
N GLU A 44 -28.74 46.31 21.16
CA GLU A 44 -28.45 47.38 20.21
C GLU A 44 -27.60 48.49 20.83
N SER A 45 -27.89 48.86 22.09
CA SER A 45 -27.10 49.84 22.84
C SER A 45 -25.70 49.31 23.21
N ALA A 46 -25.58 48.01 23.50
CA ALA A 46 -24.29 47.38 23.79
C ALA A 46 -23.39 47.30 22.55
N LEU A 47 -23.97 47.02 21.37
CA LEU A 47 -23.26 46.92 20.10
C LEU A 47 -22.97 48.29 19.46
N ARG A 48 -23.64 49.36 19.91
CA ARG A 48 -23.34 50.73 19.49
C ARG A 48 -21.94 51.13 19.96
N GLY A 49 -21.03 51.26 19.00
CA GLY A 49 -19.63 51.62 19.23
C GLY A 49 -18.71 50.43 19.53
N VAL A 50 -19.18 49.18 19.44
CA VAL A 50 -18.28 48.02 19.29
C VAL A 50 -17.78 48.07 17.84
N SER A 51 -16.64 48.72 17.64
CA SER A 51 -15.89 48.52 16.41
C SER A 51 -15.51 47.04 16.38
N PHE A 52 -16.01 46.30 15.39
CA PHE A 52 -15.31 45.12 14.93
C PHE A 52 -13.98 45.61 14.38
N SER A 53 -13.02 45.92 15.26
CA SER A 53 -11.62 45.81 14.92
C SER A 53 -11.44 44.34 14.61
N ARG A 54 -11.76 44.00 13.36
CA ARG A 54 -11.23 42.83 12.67
C ARG A 54 -9.77 42.93 13.03
N ALA A 55 -9.33 42.06 13.96
CA ALA A 55 -7.94 41.97 14.34
C ALA A 55 -7.19 42.12 13.03
N GLU A 56 -6.33 43.14 12.97
CA GLU A 56 -5.51 43.38 11.81
C GLU A 56 -5.05 42.02 11.33
N ALA A 57 -5.16 41.81 10.02
CA ALA A 57 -4.60 40.65 9.37
C ALA A 57 -3.08 40.72 9.55
N ASP A 58 -2.63 40.47 10.78
CA ASP A 58 -1.39 39.82 11.07
C ASP A 58 -1.40 38.68 10.09
N LYS A 59 -0.47 38.80 9.16
CA LYS A 59 -0.22 37.89 8.08
C LYS A 59 -0.01 36.54 8.74
N ALA A 60 -1.11 35.84 8.97
CA ALA A 60 -1.15 34.41 8.93
C ALA A 60 -0.65 34.13 7.52
N LYS A 61 0.67 34.01 7.41
CA LYS A 61 1.32 33.17 6.43
C LYS A 61 0.60 31.85 6.63
N VAL A 62 -0.52 31.69 5.92
CA VAL A 62 -1.14 30.40 5.70
C VAL A 62 0.00 29.66 5.03
N LYS A 63 0.76 28.91 5.84
CA LYS A 63 1.59 27.84 5.33
C LYS A 63 0.56 26.88 4.76
N THR A 64 0.18 27.13 3.52
CA THR A 64 -0.43 26.14 2.66
C THR A 64 0.65 25.07 2.54
N VAL A 65 0.61 24.12 3.46
CA VAL A 65 1.36 22.87 3.32
C VAL A 65 0.66 22.17 2.17
N TYR A 66 1.16 22.41 0.95
CA TYR A 66 0.73 21.71 -0.24
C TYR A 66 1.08 20.25 -0.01
N LYS A 67 0.07 19.46 0.37
CA LYS A 67 0.20 18.01 0.44
C LYS A 67 0.23 17.52 -1.00
N ASP A 68 1.30 16.84 -1.37
CA ASP A 68 1.38 16.08 -2.60
C ASP A 68 0.10 15.25 -2.76
N THR A 69 -0.46 15.20 -3.97
CA THR A 69 -1.67 14.43 -4.21
C THR A 69 -1.46 12.98 -3.80
N ALA A 70 -2.47 12.33 -3.21
CA ALA A 70 -2.33 10.95 -2.71
C ALA A 70 -1.79 9.98 -3.80
N VAL A 71 -2.17 10.23 -5.06
CA VAL A 71 -1.71 9.48 -6.24
C VAL A 71 -0.22 9.65 -6.52
N THR A 72 0.35 10.85 -6.33
CA THR A 72 1.79 11.10 -6.55
C THR A 72 2.63 10.53 -5.40
N LEU A 73 2.13 10.59 -4.17
CA LEU A 73 2.76 9.93 -3.02
C LEU A 73 2.75 8.40 -3.16
N GLU A 74 1.65 7.80 -3.62
CA GLU A 74 1.57 6.36 -3.87
C GLU A 74 2.55 5.90 -4.96
N LYS A 75 2.68 6.67 -6.05
CA LYS A 75 3.67 6.40 -7.11
C LYS A 75 5.12 6.54 -6.62
N LEU A 76 5.42 7.53 -5.78
CA LEU A 76 6.74 7.66 -5.16
C LEU A 76 7.04 6.51 -4.21
N VAL A 77 6.07 6.11 -3.38
CA VAL A 77 6.21 4.98 -2.45
C VAL A 77 6.37 3.66 -3.20
N SER A 78 5.67 3.45 -4.32
CA SER A 78 5.83 2.23 -5.12
C SER A 78 7.21 2.16 -5.79
N LEU A 79 7.71 3.28 -6.33
CA LEU A 79 9.06 3.39 -6.86
C LEU A 79 10.13 3.18 -5.76
N GLU A 80 9.95 3.76 -4.58
CA GLU A 80 10.86 3.53 -3.45
C GLU A 80 10.88 2.06 -3.00
N LYS A 81 9.72 1.39 -2.99
CA LYS A 81 9.64 -0.04 -2.67
C LYS A 81 10.38 -0.89 -3.70
N GLN A 82 10.25 -0.57 -5.00
CA GLN A 82 10.99 -1.25 -6.06
C GLN A 82 12.51 -1.02 -5.95
N VAL A 83 12.96 0.18 -5.58
CA VAL A 83 14.39 0.44 -5.34
C VAL A 83 14.88 -0.38 -4.14
N ARG A 84 14.10 -0.48 -3.06
CA ARG A 84 14.46 -1.28 -1.87
C ARG A 84 14.50 -2.78 -2.17
N SER A 85 13.56 -3.31 -2.95
CA SER A 85 13.58 -4.73 -3.31
C SER A 85 14.79 -5.06 -4.20
N LEU A 86 15.07 -4.23 -5.21
CA LEU A 86 16.20 -4.45 -6.12
C LEU A 86 17.56 -4.28 -5.44
N THR A 87 17.68 -3.35 -4.48
CA THR A 87 18.89 -3.20 -3.67
C THR A 87 19.10 -4.38 -2.71
N HIS A 88 18.03 -4.96 -2.19
CA HIS A 88 18.10 -6.18 -1.40
C HIS A 88 18.53 -7.38 -2.25
N GLU A 89 17.95 -7.55 -3.44
CA GLU A 89 18.36 -8.59 -4.40
C GLU A 89 19.83 -8.44 -4.81
N LEU A 90 20.31 -7.20 -5.03
CA LEU A 90 21.72 -6.91 -5.28
C LEU A 90 22.64 -7.30 -4.11
N ALA A 91 22.21 -7.06 -2.88
CA ALA A 91 22.97 -7.45 -1.69
C ALA A 91 23.02 -8.97 -1.54
N VAL A 92 21.93 -9.67 -1.84
CA VAL A 92 21.85 -11.14 -1.83
C VAL A 92 22.75 -11.73 -2.93
N ALA A 93 22.69 -11.23 -4.15
CA ALA A 93 23.53 -11.67 -5.26
C ALA A 93 25.03 -11.45 -4.98
N ARG A 94 25.41 -10.32 -4.37
CA ARG A 94 26.80 -10.04 -3.93
C ARG A 94 27.30 -11.00 -2.83
N ASN A 95 26.40 -11.49 -1.98
CA ASN A 95 26.77 -12.46 -0.95
C ASN A 95 26.86 -13.90 -1.51
N GLN A 96 26.16 -14.19 -2.61
CA GLN A 96 26.19 -15.49 -3.29
C GLN A 96 27.41 -15.67 -4.22
N THR A 97 28.01 -14.60 -4.73
CA THR A 97 29.26 -14.65 -5.53
C THR A 97 30.48 -15.20 -4.78
N ALA A 98 30.37 -15.51 -3.48
CA ALA A 98 31.43 -16.12 -2.68
C ALA A 98 31.52 -17.66 -2.81
N SER A 99 30.58 -18.35 -3.47
CA SER A 99 30.59 -19.81 -3.60
C SER A 99 31.13 -20.33 -4.95
N GLY A 100 32.36 -20.85 -4.94
CA GLY A 100 32.77 -22.08 -5.65
C GLY A 100 33.04 -22.09 -7.16
N ASN A 101 32.17 -21.56 -8.03
CA ASN A 101 32.24 -21.82 -9.48
C ASN A 101 32.57 -20.58 -10.32
N LYS A 102 33.68 -20.60 -11.07
CA LYS A 102 34.15 -19.45 -11.89
C LYS A 102 33.17 -19.02 -13.00
N GLU A 103 32.43 -19.96 -13.59
CA GLU A 103 31.44 -19.64 -14.63
C GLU A 103 30.18 -18.98 -14.04
N ASP A 104 29.76 -19.42 -12.85
CA ASP A 104 28.61 -18.85 -12.14
C ASP A 104 28.95 -17.45 -11.61
N VAL A 105 30.19 -17.23 -11.16
CA VAL A 105 30.69 -15.90 -10.76
C VAL A 105 30.69 -14.92 -11.94
N GLN A 106 31.12 -15.33 -13.14
CA GLN A 106 31.09 -14.44 -14.32
C GLN A 106 29.67 -14.12 -14.80
N ARG A 107 28.74 -15.08 -14.70
CA ARG A 107 27.31 -14.82 -15.01
C ARG A 107 26.69 -13.87 -13.99
N LEU A 108 26.94 -14.09 -12.71
CA LEU A 108 26.47 -13.22 -11.63
C LEU A 108 27.08 -11.82 -11.72
N GLU A 109 28.36 -11.68 -12.07
CA GLU A 109 28.97 -10.37 -12.34
C GLU A 109 28.27 -9.64 -13.49
N GLY A 110 27.96 -10.32 -14.59
CA GLY A 110 27.18 -9.76 -15.70
C GLY A 110 25.78 -9.30 -15.28
N GLU A 111 25.10 -10.08 -14.44
CA GLU A 111 23.80 -9.72 -13.87
C GLU A 111 23.90 -8.54 -12.88
N LEU A 112 24.93 -8.50 -12.05
CA LEU A 112 25.24 -7.38 -11.15
C LEU A 112 25.46 -6.09 -11.93
N TYR A 113 26.21 -6.13 -13.04
CA TYR A 113 26.40 -4.96 -13.90
C TYR A 113 25.09 -4.48 -14.52
N ARG A 114 24.24 -5.41 -15.02
CA ARG A 114 22.92 -5.08 -15.59
C ARG A 114 21.96 -4.50 -14.56
N LEU A 115 21.93 -5.04 -13.35
CA LEU A 115 21.10 -4.52 -12.27
C LEU A 115 21.58 -3.14 -11.81
N ASN A 116 22.90 -2.94 -11.75
CA ASN A 116 23.49 -1.67 -11.34
C ASN A 116 23.25 -0.55 -12.37
N THR A 117 23.35 -0.86 -13.68
CA THR A 117 22.94 0.09 -14.72
C THR A 117 21.46 0.39 -14.63
N ARG A 118 20.61 -0.63 -14.43
CA ARG A 118 19.16 -0.43 -14.29
C ARG A 118 18.78 0.44 -13.09
N ILE A 119 19.47 0.27 -11.96
CA ILE A 119 19.28 1.12 -10.77
C ILE A 119 19.72 2.55 -11.05
N SER A 120 20.86 2.73 -11.72
CA SER A 120 21.36 4.06 -12.09
C SER A 120 20.38 4.79 -13.02
N GLU A 121 19.80 4.08 -13.99
CA GLU A 121 18.75 4.60 -14.87
C GLU A 121 17.49 5.00 -14.09
N LEU A 122 17.02 4.14 -13.18
CA LEU A 122 15.83 4.42 -12.36
C LEU A 122 16.06 5.60 -11.41
N LEU A 123 17.25 5.73 -10.83
CA LEU A 123 17.63 6.89 -10.03
C LEU A 123 17.63 8.17 -10.87
N HIS A 124 18.16 8.11 -12.09
CA HIS A 124 18.15 9.25 -13.01
C HIS A 124 16.72 9.65 -13.41
N GLN A 125 15.85 8.69 -13.70
CA GLN A 125 14.44 8.94 -14.00
C GLN A 125 13.69 9.55 -12.81
N SER A 126 13.96 9.07 -11.60
CA SER A 126 13.41 9.64 -10.36
C SER A 126 13.82 11.10 -10.19
N GLU A 127 15.08 11.43 -10.47
CA GLU A 127 15.59 12.80 -10.36
C GLU A 127 14.97 13.73 -11.41
N ILE A 128 14.78 13.25 -12.65
CA ILE A 128 14.07 13.99 -13.71
C ILE A 128 12.62 14.27 -13.28
N GLN A 129 11.90 13.28 -12.75
CA GLN A 129 10.52 13.45 -12.30
C GLN A 129 10.41 14.43 -11.13
N LYS A 130 11.36 14.40 -10.19
CA LYS A 130 11.42 15.39 -9.09
C LYS A 130 11.61 16.81 -9.61
N LYS A 131 12.47 17.00 -10.61
CA LYS A 131 12.68 18.32 -11.25
C LYS A 131 11.42 18.79 -11.99
N GLN A 132 10.82 17.93 -12.81
CA GLN A 132 9.58 18.24 -13.53
C GLN A 132 8.44 18.63 -12.57
N HIS A 133 8.26 17.90 -11.47
CA HIS A 133 7.26 18.26 -10.47
C HIS A 133 7.55 19.58 -9.76
N ALA A 134 8.83 19.88 -9.47
CA ALA A 134 9.21 21.17 -8.90
C ALA A 134 8.86 22.33 -9.84
N ASP A 135 9.10 22.15 -11.14
CA ASP A 135 8.78 23.14 -12.19
C ASP A 135 7.26 23.32 -12.36
N GLU A 136 6.48 22.23 -12.37
CA GLU A 136 5.01 22.27 -12.40
C GLU A 136 4.43 23.02 -11.18
N LEU A 137 4.96 22.77 -9.98
CA LEU A 137 4.55 23.47 -8.77
C LEU A 137 4.89 24.97 -8.83
N ALA A 138 6.05 25.33 -9.38
CA ALA A 138 6.44 26.73 -9.57
C ALA A 138 5.50 27.44 -10.56
N LEU A 139 5.13 26.77 -11.65
CA LEU A 139 4.22 27.30 -12.66
C LEU A 139 2.80 27.46 -12.13
N MET A 140 2.30 26.50 -11.34
CA MET A 140 1.01 26.60 -10.65
C MET A 140 0.98 27.74 -9.63
N ARG A 141 2.07 27.95 -8.87
CA ARG A 141 2.21 29.10 -7.95
C ARG A 141 2.14 30.43 -8.70
N SER A 142 2.85 30.53 -9.83
CA SER A 142 2.83 31.74 -10.69
C SER A 142 1.42 32.04 -11.21
N ARG A 143 0.72 31.04 -11.76
CA ARG A 143 -0.67 31.18 -12.23
C ARG A 143 -1.65 31.55 -11.13
N GLN A 144 -1.46 31.03 -9.92
CA GLN A 144 -2.33 31.36 -8.80
C GLN A 144 -2.08 32.79 -8.27
N GLN A 145 -0.83 33.28 -8.31
CA GLN A 145 -0.52 34.67 -7.98
C GLN A 145 -1.13 35.64 -8.99
N THR A 146 -1.06 35.34 -10.29
CA THR A 146 -1.70 36.19 -11.30
C THR A 146 -3.22 36.19 -11.18
N ALA A 147 -3.85 35.04 -10.92
CA ALA A 147 -5.29 34.93 -10.68
C ALA A 147 -5.75 35.66 -9.39
N GLY A 148 -4.94 35.63 -8.33
CA GLY A 148 -5.22 36.38 -7.10
C GLY A 148 -5.15 37.89 -7.31
N ASN A 149 -4.19 38.35 -8.11
CA ASN A 149 -4.05 39.78 -8.44
C ASN A 149 -5.21 40.27 -9.34
N SER A 150 -5.66 39.46 -10.29
CA SER A 150 -6.82 39.82 -11.14
C SER A 150 -8.13 39.88 -10.34
N ALA A 151 -8.37 38.91 -9.44
CA ALA A 151 -9.55 38.94 -8.58
C ALA A 151 -9.56 40.15 -7.62
N SER A 152 -8.38 40.58 -7.14
CA SER A 152 -8.27 41.80 -6.34
C SER A 152 -8.62 43.06 -7.15
N ALA A 153 -8.16 43.14 -8.40
CA ALA A 153 -8.47 44.27 -9.28
C ALA A 153 -9.97 44.35 -9.62
N GLU A 154 -10.62 43.21 -9.89
CA GLU A 154 -12.07 43.14 -10.12
C GLU A 154 -12.89 43.54 -8.89
N LEU A 155 -12.42 43.19 -7.68
CA LEU A 155 -13.07 43.61 -6.42
C LEU A 155 -12.95 45.11 -6.18
N ASP A 156 -11.81 45.72 -6.50
CA ASP A 156 -11.63 47.17 -6.38
C ASP A 156 -12.48 47.93 -7.42
N GLU A 157 -12.61 47.41 -8.64
CA GLU A 157 -13.48 47.98 -9.67
C GLU A 157 -14.97 47.86 -9.29
N SER A 158 -15.38 46.71 -8.75
CA SER A 158 -16.73 46.52 -8.19
C SER A 158 -17.02 47.47 -7.02
N ARG A 159 -16.03 47.70 -6.14
CA ARG A 159 -16.16 48.64 -5.04
C ARG A 159 -16.33 50.08 -5.52
N ASN A 160 -15.60 50.48 -6.57
CA ASN A 160 -15.74 51.79 -7.19
C ASN A 160 -17.13 51.97 -7.85
N LEU A 161 -17.64 50.92 -8.50
CA LEU A 161 -19.02 50.91 -9.04
C LEU A 161 -20.08 51.05 -7.95
N VAL A 162 -19.93 50.33 -6.83
CA VAL A 162 -20.85 50.44 -5.68
C VAL A 162 -20.79 51.84 -5.07
N ALA A 163 -19.61 52.44 -4.95
CA ALA A 163 -19.45 53.81 -4.47
C ALA A 163 -20.10 54.84 -5.42
N TYR A 164 -19.94 54.65 -6.73
CA TYR A 164 -20.58 55.47 -7.76
C TYR A 164 -22.10 55.34 -7.74
N MET A 165 -22.64 54.12 -7.63
CA MET A 165 -24.08 53.91 -7.47
C MET A 165 -24.61 54.50 -6.16
N GLY A 166 -23.84 54.42 -5.08
CA GLY A 166 -24.16 55.03 -3.79
C GLY A 166 -24.27 56.55 -3.88
N SER A 167 -23.34 57.21 -4.58
CA SER A 167 -23.40 58.67 -4.79
C SER A 167 -24.56 59.07 -5.72
N GLN A 168 -24.86 58.26 -6.73
CA GLN A 168 -25.99 58.49 -7.62
C GLN A 168 -27.34 58.32 -6.90
N MET A 169 -27.47 57.32 -6.02
CA MET A 169 -28.67 57.13 -5.18
C MET A 169 -28.82 58.27 -4.16
N ALA A 170 -27.73 58.75 -3.57
CA ALA A 170 -27.78 59.91 -2.67
C ALA A 170 -28.21 61.18 -3.41
N ALA A 171 -27.72 61.40 -4.64
CA ALA A 171 -28.15 62.51 -5.49
C ALA A 171 -29.62 62.39 -5.91
N MET A 172 -30.09 61.20 -6.25
CA MET A 172 -31.51 60.94 -6.56
C MET A 172 -32.40 61.10 -5.33
N ALA A 173 -31.95 60.70 -4.14
CA ALA A 173 -32.69 60.91 -2.89
C ALA A 173 -32.80 62.42 -2.58
N ALA A 174 -31.72 63.18 -2.74
CA ALA A 174 -31.75 64.64 -2.58
C ALA A 174 -32.64 65.33 -3.63
N ALA A 175 -32.68 64.83 -4.86
CA ALA A 175 -33.58 65.31 -5.90
C ALA A 175 -35.06 64.95 -5.61
N ARG A 176 -35.30 63.75 -5.06
CA ARG A 176 -36.62 63.28 -4.63
C ARG A 176 -37.14 64.07 -3.44
N ASP A 177 -36.30 64.41 -2.48
CA ASP A 177 -36.68 65.24 -1.33
C ASP A 177 -37.02 66.67 -1.76
N LYS A 178 -36.31 67.23 -2.75
CA LYS A 178 -36.69 68.49 -3.41
C LYS A 178 -38.03 68.38 -4.16
N LEU A 179 -38.29 67.26 -4.82
CA LEU A 179 -39.53 67.00 -5.55
C LEU A 179 -40.72 66.78 -4.59
N HIS A 180 -40.50 66.11 -3.45
CA HIS A 180 -41.51 65.90 -2.40
C HIS A 180 -41.88 67.20 -1.67
N GLY A 181 -41.01 68.22 -1.70
CA GLY A 181 -41.34 69.58 -1.25
C GLY A 181 -42.28 70.35 -2.18
N GLN A 182 -42.58 69.89 -3.39
CA GLN A 182 -43.33 70.66 -4.39
C GLN A 182 -44.59 70.00 -4.98
N VAL A 183 -45.01 68.81 -4.56
CA VAL A 183 -46.18 68.18 -5.20
C VAL A 183 -47.18 67.62 -4.19
N ILE A 184 -48.15 68.48 -3.87
CA ILE A 184 -49.54 68.09 -3.62
C ILE A 184 -50.14 67.76 -5.00
N LEU A 185 -50.63 66.53 -5.18
CA LEU A 185 -51.79 66.12 -5.99
C LEU A 185 -51.82 64.57 -6.06
N GLU A 186 -52.97 63.99 -5.76
CA GLU A 186 -53.10 62.65 -5.18
C GLU A 186 -53.57 61.54 -6.13
N GLU A 187 -53.68 61.76 -7.44
CA GLU A 187 -54.27 60.76 -8.36
C GLU A 187 -53.25 59.91 -9.15
N ASP A 188 -52.01 60.39 -9.37
CA ASP A 188 -50.95 59.57 -10.00
C ASP A 188 -50.30 58.55 -9.04
N ARG A 189 -50.49 58.72 -7.72
CA ARG A 189 -49.94 57.81 -6.70
C ARG A 189 -50.62 56.44 -6.72
N ARG A 190 -51.89 56.35 -7.14
CA ARG A 190 -52.65 55.09 -7.19
C ARG A 190 -52.22 54.20 -8.36
N HIS A 191 -51.96 54.76 -9.54
CA HIS A 191 -51.44 54.01 -10.68
C HIS A 191 -49.97 53.61 -10.54
N ALA A 192 -49.15 54.42 -9.85
CA ALA A 192 -47.79 54.04 -9.49
C ALA A 192 -47.76 52.96 -8.38
N ALA A 193 -48.69 53.01 -7.42
CA ALA A 193 -48.82 51.99 -6.39
C ALA A 193 -49.32 50.65 -6.96
N ASN A 194 -50.29 50.64 -7.87
CA ASN A 194 -50.76 49.42 -8.52
C ASN A 194 -49.68 48.78 -9.42
N ARG A 195 -48.94 49.57 -10.22
CA ARG A 195 -47.82 49.03 -11.01
C ARG A 195 -46.69 48.46 -10.14
N ARG A 196 -46.45 49.02 -8.96
CA ARG A 196 -45.50 48.47 -7.97
C ARG A 196 -46.04 47.20 -7.30
N ALA A 197 -47.35 47.13 -7.04
CA ALA A 197 -47.98 45.94 -6.50
C ALA A 197 -47.90 44.78 -7.50
N ASP A 198 -48.20 45.00 -8.78
CA ASP A 198 -48.11 43.98 -9.83
C ASP A 198 -46.66 43.49 -10.03
N GLY A 199 -45.68 44.41 -10.01
CA GLY A 199 -44.26 44.04 -10.02
C GLY A 199 -43.84 43.20 -8.82
N ASN A 200 -44.35 43.51 -7.62
CA ASN A 200 -44.10 42.72 -6.42
C ASN A 200 -44.74 41.33 -6.48
N TYR A 201 -45.94 41.19 -7.07
CA TYR A 201 -46.55 39.88 -7.29
C TYR A 201 -45.78 39.03 -8.30
N ALA A 202 -45.25 39.65 -9.37
CA ALA A 202 -44.39 38.96 -10.34
C ALA A 202 -43.07 38.48 -9.70
N LEU A 203 -42.42 39.34 -8.90
CA LEU A 203 -41.21 38.98 -8.15
C LEU A 203 -41.47 37.86 -7.12
N LEU A 204 -42.62 37.90 -6.44
CA LEU A 204 -43.03 36.84 -5.51
C LEU A 204 -43.30 35.52 -6.25
N GLY A 205 -43.86 35.57 -7.46
CA GLY A 205 -44.03 34.42 -8.34
C GLY A 205 -42.68 33.79 -8.71
N GLN A 206 -41.74 34.60 -9.20
CA GLN A 206 -40.38 34.14 -9.52
C GLN A 206 -39.66 33.56 -8.29
N GLN A 207 -39.82 34.17 -7.11
CA GLN A 207 -39.23 33.65 -5.89
C GLN A 207 -39.83 32.29 -5.48
N LYS A 208 -41.13 32.09 -5.67
CA LYS A 208 -41.80 30.79 -5.45
C LYS A 208 -41.33 29.72 -6.44
N GLU A 209 -41.13 30.09 -7.70
CA GLU A 209 -40.58 29.17 -8.71
C GLU A 209 -39.14 28.78 -8.40
N LEU A 210 -38.27 29.75 -8.09
CA LEU A 210 -36.87 29.51 -7.73
C LEU A 210 -36.75 28.64 -6.47
N THR A 211 -37.61 28.86 -5.46
CA THR A 211 -37.63 28.03 -4.25
C THR A 211 -38.16 26.61 -4.54
N ALA A 212 -39.16 26.46 -5.42
CA ALA A 212 -39.63 25.15 -5.85
C ALA A 212 -38.54 24.37 -6.63
N GLU A 213 -37.81 25.05 -7.53
CA GLU A 213 -36.68 24.46 -8.25
C GLU A 213 -35.53 24.07 -7.33
N ALA A 214 -35.18 24.92 -6.37
CA ALA A 214 -34.18 24.60 -5.36
C ALA A 214 -34.59 23.36 -4.54
N ASN A 215 -35.85 23.27 -4.13
CA ASN A 215 -36.38 22.11 -3.41
C ASN A 215 -36.36 20.82 -4.25
N ARG A 216 -36.65 20.91 -5.56
CA ARG A 216 -36.51 19.78 -6.49
C ARG A 216 -35.05 19.31 -6.57
N LYS A 217 -34.10 20.23 -6.73
CA LYS A 217 -32.66 19.91 -6.75
C LYS A 217 -32.19 19.30 -5.42
N VAL A 218 -32.60 19.85 -4.29
CA VAL A 218 -32.28 19.29 -2.95
C VAL A 218 -32.82 17.86 -2.82
N THR A 219 -34.02 17.59 -3.33
CA THR A 219 -34.62 16.25 -3.29
C THR A 219 -33.85 15.28 -4.18
N GLN A 220 -33.44 15.70 -5.38
CA GLN A 220 -32.60 14.91 -6.28
C GLN A 220 -31.23 14.60 -5.66
N LEU A 221 -30.57 15.60 -5.06
CA LEU A 221 -29.28 15.41 -4.37
C LEU A 221 -29.41 14.45 -3.18
N ARG A 222 -30.51 14.52 -2.41
CA ARG A 222 -30.78 13.55 -1.33
C ARG A 222 -30.99 12.13 -1.85
N ALA A 223 -31.64 11.95 -3.01
CA ALA A 223 -31.79 10.64 -3.63
C ALA A 223 -30.45 10.08 -4.11
N SER A 224 -29.64 10.92 -4.78
CA SER A 224 -28.29 10.56 -5.23
C SER A 224 -27.39 10.16 -4.07
N LEU A 225 -27.40 10.93 -2.97
CA LEU A 225 -26.58 10.64 -1.80
C LEU A 225 -26.96 9.29 -1.15
N LYS A 226 -28.26 8.98 -1.06
CA LYS A 226 -28.71 7.66 -0.58
C LYS A 226 -28.21 6.53 -1.48
N GLN A 227 -28.21 6.72 -2.79
CA GLN A 227 -27.70 5.71 -3.73
C GLN A 227 -26.20 5.49 -3.54
N GLU A 228 -25.40 6.55 -3.41
CA GLU A 228 -23.97 6.45 -3.12
C GLU A 228 -23.69 5.76 -1.77
N GLU A 229 -24.51 6.02 -0.75
CA GLU A 229 -24.42 5.32 0.54
C GLU A 229 -24.67 3.81 0.39
N TYR A 230 -25.68 3.41 -0.39
CA TYR A 230 -25.95 2.00 -0.68
C TYR A 230 -24.81 1.34 -1.46
N GLU A 231 -24.28 2.01 -2.49
CA GLU A 231 -23.12 1.53 -3.25
C GLU A 231 -21.89 1.38 -2.37
N GLY A 232 -21.65 2.35 -1.47
CA GLY A 232 -20.57 2.30 -0.49
C GLY A 232 -20.73 1.15 0.52
N GLN A 233 -21.95 0.86 0.98
CA GLN A 233 -22.23 -0.31 1.83
C GLN A 233 -22.02 -1.62 1.07
N ASN A 234 -22.47 -1.69 -0.18
CA ASN A 234 -22.29 -2.88 -1.02
C ASN A 234 -20.81 -3.16 -1.25
N ALA A 235 -20.02 -2.14 -1.59
CA ALA A 235 -18.57 -2.25 -1.75
C ALA A 235 -17.85 -2.70 -0.48
N LYS A 236 -18.29 -2.25 0.71
CA LYS A 236 -17.78 -2.75 2.00
C LYS A 236 -18.07 -4.24 2.18
N SER A 237 -19.27 -4.69 1.82
CA SER A 237 -19.65 -6.10 1.94
C SER A 237 -18.85 -6.99 0.98
N GLU A 238 -18.65 -6.57 -0.27
CA GLU A 238 -17.83 -7.28 -1.26
C GLU A 238 -16.36 -7.33 -0.84
N ARG A 239 -15.81 -6.22 -0.33
CA ARG A 239 -14.46 -6.19 0.23
C ARG A 239 -14.28 -7.15 1.40
N ALA A 240 -15.30 -7.30 2.25
CA ALA A 240 -15.26 -8.26 3.35
C ALA A 240 -15.26 -9.71 2.85
N LYS A 241 -16.08 -10.04 1.83
CA LYS A 241 -16.08 -11.35 1.18
C LYS A 241 -14.72 -11.69 0.56
N LEU A 242 -14.15 -10.76 -0.21
CA LEU A 242 -12.84 -10.93 -0.83
C LEU A 242 -11.74 -11.13 0.22
N LYS A 243 -11.76 -10.37 1.32
CA LYS A 243 -10.81 -10.53 2.42
C LYS A 243 -10.91 -11.91 3.07
N LYS A 244 -12.13 -12.45 3.20
CA LYS A 244 -12.35 -13.80 3.72
C LYS A 244 -11.77 -14.86 2.78
N GLN A 245 -12.05 -14.77 1.48
CA GLN A 245 -11.49 -15.68 0.47
C GLN A 245 -9.96 -15.64 0.43
N LEU A 246 -9.36 -14.45 0.58
CA LEU A 246 -7.91 -14.29 0.60
C LEU A 246 -7.28 -14.94 1.84
N ALA A 247 -7.95 -14.86 2.99
CA ALA A 247 -7.51 -15.55 4.20
C ALA A 247 -7.64 -17.08 4.08
N GLU A 248 -8.71 -17.58 3.46
CA GLU A 248 -8.90 -19.01 3.17
C GLU A 248 -7.77 -19.53 2.24
N LEU A 249 -7.47 -18.83 1.15
CA LEU A 249 -6.37 -19.17 0.25
C LEU A 249 -4.99 -19.11 0.92
N GLN A 250 -4.76 -18.14 1.82
CA GLN A 250 -3.52 -18.08 2.60
C GLN A 250 -3.37 -19.28 3.52
N GLN A 251 -4.46 -19.71 4.16
CA GLN A 251 -4.46 -20.90 5.02
C GLN A 251 -4.27 -22.19 4.21
N GLU A 252 -4.82 -22.29 3.01
CA GLU A 252 -4.57 -23.42 2.11
C GLU A 252 -3.11 -23.44 1.65
N ASN A 253 -2.54 -22.30 1.28
CA ASN A 253 -1.12 -22.21 0.93
C ASN A 253 -0.21 -22.59 2.09
N SER A 254 -0.53 -22.18 3.33
CA SER A 254 0.28 -22.58 4.48
C SER A 254 0.21 -24.09 4.72
N ARG A 255 -0.98 -24.69 4.60
CA ARG A 255 -1.16 -26.15 4.69
C ARG A 255 -0.42 -26.90 3.58
N LEU A 256 -0.44 -26.38 2.35
CA LEU A 256 0.32 -26.96 1.24
C LEU A 256 1.82 -26.85 1.49
N ALA A 257 2.32 -25.72 1.97
CA ALA A 257 3.74 -25.54 2.30
C ALA A 257 4.22 -26.47 3.43
N GLU A 258 3.37 -26.76 4.41
CA GLU A 258 3.63 -27.79 5.43
C GLU A 258 3.71 -29.19 4.80
N ARG A 259 2.73 -29.56 3.97
CA ARG A 259 2.76 -30.85 3.25
C ARG A 259 3.98 -31.01 2.34
N PHE A 260 4.42 -29.93 1.69
CA PHE A 260 5.64 -29.96 0.89
C PHE A 260 6.88 -30.24 1.75
N ARG A 261 7.01 -29.59 2.92
CA ARG A 261 8.10 -29.87 3.86
C ARG A 261 8.07 -31.31 4.38
N ASP A 262 6.89 -31.82 4.76
CA ASP A 262 6.75 -33.21 5.21
C ASP A 262 7.16 -34.21 4.11
N ASN A 263 6.83 -33.90 2.85
CA ASN A 263 7.23 -34.71 1.71
C ASN A 263 8.74 -34.64 1.44
N GLU A 264 9.35 -33.47 1.56
CA GLU A 264 10.81 -33.29 1.44
C GLU A 264 11.55 -34.11 2.51
N GLU A 265 11.12 -34.03 3.77
CA GLU A 265 11.66 -34.86 4.85
C GLU A 265 11.45 -36.36 4.58
N GLY A 266 10.30 -36.73 4.02
CA GLY A 266 10.02 -38.11 3.60
C GLY A 266 10.99 -38.61 2.52
N CYS A 267 11.26 -37.78 1.51
CA CYS A 267 12.24 -38.07 0.45
C CYS A 267 13.66 -38.20 1.00
N GLU A 268 14.07 -37.33 1.93
CA GLU A 268 15.37 -37.41 2.59
C GLU A 268 15.53 -38.72 3.39
N ARG A 269 14.51 -39.11 4.16
CA ARG A 269 14.50 -40.39 4.90
C ARG A 269 14.62 -41.59 3.96
N LEU A 270 13.90 -41.57 2.83
CA LEU A 270 13.98 -42.62 1.81
C LEU A 270 15.36 -42.66 1.14
N SER A 271 15.96 -41.50 0.84
CA SER A 271 17.33 -41.42 0.31
C SER A 271 18.34 -42.04 1.27
N LEU A 272 18.26 -41.69 2.56
CA LEU A 272 19.14 -42.25 3.59
C LEU A 272 18.95 -43.77 3.75
N ALA A 273 17.71 -44.27 3.65
CA ALA A 273 17.42 -45.71 3.69
C ALA A 273 17.99 -46.44 2.46
N LEU A 274 17.90 -45.82 1.28
CA LEU A 274 18.47 -46.36 0.05
C LEU A 274 20.01 -46.40 0.13
N ASP A 275 20.64 -45.36 0.65
CA ASP A 275 22.10 -45.31 0.84
C ASP A 275 22.59 -46.39 1.80
N ARG A 276 21.87 -46.60 2.92
CA ARG A 276 22.17 -47.69 3.87
C ARG A 276 22.06 -49.05 3.19
N SER A 277 20.97 -49.30 2.46
CA SER A 277 20.77 -50.54 1.72
C SER A 277 21.90 -50.77 0.69
N ASN A 278 22.29 -49.74 -0.06
CA ASN A 278 23.41 -49.82 -1.01
C ASN A 278 24.74 -50.15 -0.32
N GLN A 279 25.00 -49.58 0.86
CA GLN A 279 26.18 -49.90 1.67
C GLN A 279 26.17 -51.36 2.15
N GLU A 280 25.01 -51.85 2.62
CA GLU A 280 24.83 -53.25 3.01
C GLU A 280 25.07 -54.19 1.82
N PHE A 281 24.49 -53.89 0.64
CA PHE A 281 24.73 -54.66 -0.58
C PHE A 281 26.20 -54.66 -1.00
N ALA A 282 26.89 -53.52 -0.89
CA ALA A 282 28.32 -53.41 -1.18
C ALA A 282 29.16 -54.26 -0.21
N ALA A 283 28.82 -54.24 1.09
CA ALA A 283 29.47 -55.06 2.12
C ALA A 283 29.26 -56.56 1.85
N TYR A 284 28.03 -56.98 1.53
CA TYR A 284 27.72 -58.35 1.12
C TYR A 284 28.50 -58.78 -0.13
N LYS A 285 28.60 -57.92 -1.14
CA LYS A 285 29.37 -58.19 -2.36
C LYS A 285 30.86 -58.35 -2.07
N ALA A 286 31.43 -57.50 -1.20
CA ALA A 286 32.82 -57.58 -0.78
C ALA A 286 33.11 -58.87 0.03
N GLN A 287 32.19 -59.25 0.93
CA GLN A 287 32.30 -60.49 1.70
C GLN A 287 32.21 -61.72 0.79
N LYS A 288 31.31 -61.71 -0.19
CA LYS A 288 31.21 -62.76 -1.22
C LYS A 288 32.48 -62.88 -2.05
N GLN A 289 33.07 -61.76 -2.47
CA GLN A 289 34.35 -61.77 -3.20
C GLN A 289 35.53 -62.28 -2.36
N ARG A 290 35.55 -61.99 -1.04
CA ARG A 290 36.54 -62.57 -0.12
C ARG A 290 36.36 -64.09 0.00
N LEU A 291 35.12 -64.56 0.16
CA LEU A 291 34.82 -66.00 0.23
C LEU A 291 35.15 -66.73 -1.08
N THR A 292 34.83 -66.17 -2.25
CA THR A 292 35.18 -66.80 -3.53
C THR A 292 36.69 -66.84 -3.78
N ARG A 293 37.43 -65.78 -3.39
CA ARG A 293 38.91 -65.80 -3.43
C ARG A 293 39.50 -66.87 -2.51
N TRP A 294 38.96 -67.03 -1.31
CA TRP A 294 39.39 -68.07 -0.37
C TRP A 294 39.13 -69.50 -0.86
N ILE A 295 38.11 -69.73 -1.68
CA ILE A 295 37.82 -71.06 -2.22
C ILE A 295 38.63 -71.33 -3.49
N HIS A 296 38.79 -70.34 -4.37
CA HIS A 296 39.44 -70.54 -5.67
C HIS A 296 40.98 -70.52 -5.60
N ILE A 297 41.59 -69.74 -4.70
CA ILE A 297 43.05 -69.62 -4.63
C ILE A 297 43.70 -70.93 -4.12
N PRO A 298 43.24 -71.58 -3.03
CA PRO A 298 43.80 -72.86 -2.60
C PRO A 298 43.50 -74.01 -3.57
N GLY A 299 42.31 -74.03 -4.19
CA GLY A 299 41.96 -75.04 -5.19
C GLY A 299 42.82 -74.97 -6.45
N ALA A 300 43.07 -73.76 -6.96
CA ALA A 300 43.97 -73.55 -8.10
C ALA A 300 45.43 -73.85 -7.75
N MET A 301 45.89 -73.46 -6.55
CA MET A 301 47.23 -73.78 -6.05
C MET A 301 47.44 -75.29 -5.91
N MET A 302 46.47 -76.02 -5.35
CA MET A 302 46.54 -77.48 -5.25
C MET A 302 46.57 -78.15 -6.63
N GLY A 303 45.72 -77.71 -7.57
CA GLY A 303 45.74 -78.20 -8.95
C GLY A 303 47.08 -77.97 -9.65
N ILE A 304 47.68 -76.78 -9.50
CA ILE A 304 49.00 -76.46 -10.08
C ILE A 304 50.11 -77.28 -9.42
N SER A 305 50.06 -77.50 -8.09
CA SER A 305 51.07 -78.32 -7.41
C SER A 305 51.00 -79.82 -7.76
N VAL A 306 49.80 -80.37 -8.00
CA VAL A 306 49.63 -81.76 -8.45
C VAL A 306 50.10 -81.94 -9.89
N VAL A 307 49.82 -80.97 -10.77
CA VAL A 307 50.30 -80.97 -12.16
C VAL A 307 51.81 -80.77 -12.23
N ALA A 308 52.38 -79.91 -11.38
CA ALA A 308 53.83 -79.71 -11.27
C ALA A 308 54.54 -80.96 -10.73
N LEU A 309 53.96 -81.69 -9.77
CA LEU A 309 54.49 -82.97 -9.28
C LEU A 309 54.45 -84.06 -10.35
N MET A 310 53.39 -84.12 -11.18
CA MET A 310 53.33 -85.05 -12.32
C MET A 310 54.35 -84.72 -13.42
N LEU A 311 54.60 -83.43 -13.68
CA LEU A 311 55.58 -82.99 -14.69
C LEU A 311 57.03 -83.10 -14.22
N TYR A 312 57.29 -83.09 -12.91
CA TYR A 312 58.65 -83.25 -12.36
C TYR A 312 59.06 -84.71 -12.16
N SER A 313 58.13 -85.66 -12.28
CA SER A 313 58.36 -87.10 -12.07
C SER A 313 58.53 -87.90 -13.37
N ASP A 314 59.29 -87.36 -14.33
CA ASP A 314 59.75 -88.12 -15.51
C ASP A 314 61.00 -88.98 -15.23
N ALA A 315 61.37 -89.15 -13.96
CA ALA A 315 62.46 -90.03 -13.53
C ALA A 315 61.94 -91.09 -12.53
N GLN A 316 61.81 -92.33 -13.04
CA GLN A 316 61.51 -93.61 -12.36
C GLN A 316 60.03 -93.97 -12.11
N PRO A 317 59.45 -94.91 -12.89
CA PRO A 317 58.11 -95.42 -12.67
C PRO A 317 58.20 -96.67 -11.78
N GLY A 318 57.63 -96.63 -10.57
CA GLY A 318 57.51 -97.85 -9.78
C GLY A 318 56.85 -97.67 -8.42
N HIS A 319 57.19 -96.63 -7.66
CA HIS A 319 56.71 -96.49 -6.27
C HIS A 319 55.89 -95.24 -5.96
N LEU A 320 55.77 -94.29 -6.90
CA LEU A 320 54.97 -93.08 -6.70
C LEU A 320 53.50 -93.23 -7.12
N PHE A 321 53.18 -94.14 -8.06
CA PHE A 321 51.81 -94.30 -8.57
C PHE A 321 50.81 -94.84 -7.54
N ASP A 322 51.26 -95.68 -6.60
CA ASP A 322 50.38 -96.30 -5.60
C ASP A 322 49.86 -95.30 -4.54
N ASN A 323 50.60 -94.22 -4.28
CA ASN A 323 50.20 -93.17 -3.32
C ASN A 323 49.63 -91.91 -3.99
N LEU A 324 49.93 -91.67 -5.27
CA LEU A 324 49.46 -90.48 -5.99
C LEU A 324 48.02 -90.63 -6.52
N ALA A 325 47.62 -91.84 -6.92
CA ALA A 325 46.26 -92.09 -7.40
C ALA A 325 45.20 -91.86 -6.30
N PRO A 326 45.37 -92.35 -5.04
CA PRO A 326 44.46 -92.03 -3.94
C PRO A 326 44.42 -90.53 -3.61
N ALA A 327 45.56 -89.84 -3.67
CA ALA A 327 45.66 -88.41 -3.37
C ALA A 327 45.00 -87.53 -4.44
N ALA A 328 45.16 -87.88 -5.73
CA ALA A 328 44.47 -87.22 -6.82
C ALA A 328 42.96 -87.49 -6.79
N PHE A 329 42.55 -88.71 -6.38
CA PHE A 329 41.14 -89.06 -6.20
C PHE A 329 40.51 -88.33 -5.00
N LEU A 330 41.24 -88.18 -3.89
CA LEU A 330 40.80 -87.34 -2.77
C LEU A 330 40.71 -85.86 -3.18
N GLY A 331 41.68 -85.36 -3.95
CA GLY A 331 41.67 -83.99 -4.47
C GLY A 331 40.47 -83.71 -5.36
N SER A 332 40.11 -84.64 -6.25
CA SER A 332 38.95 -84.51 -7.13
C SER A 332 37.61 -84.68 -6.38
N ILE A 333 37.55 -85.55 -5.37
CA ILE A 333 36.37 -85.68 -4.48
C ILE A 333 36.16 -84.41 -3.66
N VAL A 334 37.22 -83.84 -3.07
CA VAL A 334 37.14 -82.58 -2.31
C VAL A 334 36.74 -81.42 -3.21
N TYR A 335 37.24 -81.38 -4.44
CA TYR A 335 36.83 -80.39 -5.44
C TYR A 335 35.35 -80.54 -5.81
N ALA A 336 34.87 -81.76 -6.08
CA ALA A 336 33.48 -82.04 -6.40
C ALA A 336 32.52 -81.71 -5.24
N LEU A 337 32.91 -82.03 -3.99
CA LEU A 337 32.14 -81.67 -2.78
C LEU A 337 32.09 -80.15 -2.57
N SER A 338 33.19 -79.43 -2.83
CA SER A 338 33.19 -77.97 -2.74
C SER A 338 32.26 -77.32 -3.77
N LEU A 339 32.18 -77.87 -4.98
CA LEU A 339 31.25 -77.45 -6.02
C LEU A 339 29.79 -77.72 -5.64
N MET A 340 29.49 -78.89 -5.05
CA MET A 340 28.15 -79.21 -4.57
C MET A 340 27.69 -78.32 -3.40
N ILE A 341 28.58 -77.97 -2.47
CA ILE A 341 28.26 -77.04 -1.37
C ILE A 341 27.99 -75.62 -1.89
N VAL A 342 28.68 -75.20 -2.95
CA VAL A 342 28.45 -73.89 -3.59
C VAL A 342 27.12 -73.86 -4.36
N TRP A 343 26.73 -74.95 -5.01
CA TRP A 343 25.44 -75.06 -5.71
C TRP A 343 24.24 -75.15 -4.76
N SER A 344 24.35 -75.91 -3.67
CA SER A 344 23.26 -76.06 -2.68
C SER A 344 22.99 -74.82 -1.83
N ARG A 345 23.91 -73.83 -1.79
CA ARG A 345 23.69 -72.52 -1.14
C ARG A 345 23.14 -71.44 -2.08
N LYS A 346 22.95 -71.78 -3.37
CA LYS A 346 22.49 -70.85 -4.41
C LYS A 346 21.03 -71.11 -4.82
N ALA A 347 20.52 -72.31 -4.58
CA ALA A 347 19.09 -72.62 -4.46
C ALA A 347 18.62 -72.26 -3.05
#